data_AF-A0A2M7AT13-F1
#
_entry.id   AF-A0A2M7AT13-F1
#
_cell.length_a   1.000
_cell.length_b   1.000
_cell.length_c   1.000
_cell.angle_alpha   90.00
_cell.angle_beta   90.00
_cell.angle_gamma   90.00
#
_symmetry.space_group_name_H-M   'P 1'
#
loop_
_entity.id
_entity.type
_entity.pdbx_description
1 polymer ?
#
loop_
_entity_poly.entity_id
_entity_poly.type
_entity_poly.pdbx_seq_one_letter_code
_entity_poly.pdbx_strand_id
1 'polypeptide(L)'
;VNPLYYLTGIIAGHTAAYFSPANYSINFYHWIKNSVMYVPEFNMLGFWNSILLVPGIYILLKNFRNTNYRLVFYWVAAALMPSAITWNWFHTLRSANLIPAVEIISILPIIYLIKLNYSKKRLTVMFGLLVLFGWQSIFVINNELVYANYENQGEYQPGGFKEGTPIISSLIDKYQKIIVDTPHAQGYIFFLFYQMMDPEIIQSIAKNRTYGMDNGNSEIKFGKYEFRKIDWPKDRDLSNTILWMPATTPQEAIDNRPGAKAIFLKGPTIKYNSAMIVTLD
;
A
#
# COMPACT_ATOMS: atom_id res chain seq x y z
N VAL A 1 33.10 -15.04 13.01
CA VAL A 1 32.49 -14.05 12.09
C VAL A 1 32.30 -12.73 12.84
N ASN A 2 32.77 -11.58 12.35
CA ASN A 2 32.66 -10.30 13.06
C ASN A 2 31.21 -9.75 12.94
N PRO A 3 30.43 -9.67 14.04
CA PRO A 3 29.04 -9.23 13.98
C PRO A 3 28.87 -7.79 13.49
N LEU A 4 29.84 -6.92 13.81
CA LEU A 4 29.83 -5.53 13.39
C LEU A 4 29.98 -5.42 11.87
N TYR A 5 30.86 -6.22 11.28
CA TYR A 5 31.03 -6.27 9.82
C TYR A 5 29.73 -6.63 9.11
N TYR A 6 29.01 -7.65 9.59
CA TYR A 6 27.72 -8.05 9.03
C TYR A 6 26.65 -6.98 9.20
N LEU A 7 26.54 -6.40 10.40
CA LEU A 7 25.59 -5.32 10.66
C LEU A 7 25.84 -4.13 9.73
N THR A 8 27.11 -3.71 9.59
CA THR A 8 27.47 -2.60 8.70
C THR A 8 27.18 -2.91 7.23
N GLY A 9 27.48 -4.13 6.78
CA GLY A 9 27.19 -4.57 5.41
C GLY A 9 25.68 -4.61 5.12
N ILE A 10 24.88 -5.10 6.06
CA ILE A 10 23.41 -5.15 5.96
C ILE A 10 22.85 -3.74 5.87
N ILE A 11 23.21 -2.85 6.81
CA ILE A 11 22.71 -1.47 6.82
C ILE A 11 23.12 -0.75 5.53
N ALA A 12 24.39 -0.85 5.13
CA ALA A 12 24.88 -0.22 3.91
C ALA A 12 24.16 -0.74 2.67
N GLY A 13 23.95 -2.06 2.55
CA GLY A 13 23.21 -2.68 1.46
C GLY A 13 21.75 -2.21 1.41
N HIS A 14 21.06 -2.22 2.56
CA HIS A 14 19.68 -1.76 2.68
C HIS A 14 19.55 -0.27 2.32
N THR A 15 20.46 0.58 2.80
CA THR A 15 20.46 2.02 2.46
C THR A 15 20.76 2.24 0.97
N ALA A 16 21.75 1.53 0.40
CA ALA A 16 22.11 1.66 -1.01
C ALA A 16 20.96 1.24 -1.95
N ALA A 17 20.16 0.25 -1.55
CA ALA A 17 19.02 -0.21 -2.32
C ALA A 17 17.94 0.87 -2.52
N TYR A 18 17.83 1.87 -1.63
CA TYR A 18 16.97 3.04 -1.83
C TYR A 18 17.40 3.95 -3.00
N PHE A 19 18.68 3.91 -3.37
CA PHE A 19 19.25 4.64 -4.50
C PHE A 19 19.47 3.75 -5.73
N SER A 20 18.99 2.51 -5.70
CA SER A 20 19.06 1.62 -6.86
C SER A 20 18.33 2.22 -8.07
N PRO A 21 18.86 2.12 -9.29
CA PRO A 21 18.17 2.50 -10.52
C PRO A 21 16.76 1.91 -10.64
N ALA A 22 16.50 0.77 -10.00
CA ALA A 22 15.16 0.19 -9.93
C ALA A 22 14.11 1.15 -9.37
N ASN A 23 14.45 1.98 -8.38
CA ASN A 23 13.53 2.93 -7.75
C ASN A 23 13.29 4.17 -8.61
N TYR A 24 14.18 4.41 -9.58
CA TYR A 24 14.09 5.47 -10.58
C TYR A 24 13.48 4.96 -11.90
N SER A 25 13.29 3.65 -12.02
CA SER A 25 12.78 3.00 -13.23
C SER A 25 11.26 2.81 -13.19
N ILE A 26 10.69 2.52 -14.35
CA ILE A 26 9.31 2.05 -14.52
C ILE A 26 9.15 0.55 -14.22
N ASN A 27 10.24 -0.17 -13.98
CA ASN A 27 10.22 -1.62 -13.79
C ASN A 27 10.06 -1.96 -12.29
N PHE A 28 8.86 -2.38 -11.91
CA PHE A 28 8.59 -2.91 -10.57
C PHE A 28 8.93 -4.39 -10.49
N TYR A 29 9.73 -4.75 -9.50
CA TYR A 29 9.94 -6.15 -9.14
C TYR A 29 8.63 -6.77 -8.62
N HIS A 30 8.39 -8.05 -8.94
CA HIS A 30 7.17 -8.76 -8.57
C HIS A 30 6.85 -8.73 -7.07
N TRP A 31 7.86 -8.72 -6.20
CA TRP A 31 7.67 -8.65 -4.74
C TRP A 31 7.22 -7.26 -4.25
N ILE A 32 7.49 -6.19 -5.01
CA ILE A 32 6.93 -4.85 -4.75
C ILE A 32 5.49 -4.77 -5.26
N LYS A 33 5.19 -5.41 -6.40
CA LYS A 33 3.81 -5.48 -6.94
C LYS A 33 2.85 -6.17 -5.98
N ASN A 34 3.32 -7.16 -5.23
CA ASN A 34 2.53 -7.89 -4.23
C ASN A 34 2.45 -7.18 -2.86
N SER A 35 2.92 -5.93 -2.76
CA SER A 35 2.84 -5.13 -1.54
C SER A 35 1.50 -4.40 -1.48
N VAL A 36 0.90 -4.33 -0.28
CA VAL A 36 -0.31 -3.52 -0.03
C VAL A 36 -0.12 -2.02 -0.30
N MET A 37 1.12 -1.56 -0.51
CA MET A 37 1.47 -0.18 -0.84
C MET A 37 1.85 0.00 -2.32
N TYR A 38 1.64 -1.01 -3.16
CA TYR A 38 1.88 -0.90 -4.59
C TYR A 38 0.88 0.08 -5.22
N VAL A 39 1.40 1.08 -5.91
CA VAL A 39 0.63 1.94 -6.79
C VAL A 39 0.98 1.52 -8.22
N PRO A 40 0.05 0.95 -9.00
CA PRO A 40 0.32 0.50 -10.35
C PRO A 40 0.90 1.61 -11.21
N GLU A 41 1.86 1.25 -12.07
CA GLU A 41 2.52 2.17 -13.00
C GLU A 41 3.20 3.39 -12.35
N PHE A 42 3.47 3.35 -11.03
CA PHE A 42 4.03 4.49 -10.30
C PHE A 42 5.24 4.11 -9.44
N ASN A 43 6.36 4.81 -9.65
CA ASN A 43 7.57 4.58 -8.87
C ASN A 43 7.51 5.31 -7.53
N MET A 44 8.33 4.88 -6.58
CA MET A 44 8.25 5.37 -5.19
C MET A 44 8.47 6.88 -5.06
N LEU A 45 9.18 7.51 -6.01
CA LEU A 45 9.51 8.93 -5.97
C LEU A 45 8.61 9.78 -6.89
N GLY A 46 7.94 9.16 -7.86
CA GLY A 46 7.35 9.82 -9.02
C GLY A 46 8.38 10.12 -10.11
N PHE A 47 7.91 10.15 -11.37
CA PHE A 47 8.75 10.39 -12.54
C PHE A 47 9.37 11.79 -12.56
N TRP A 48 8.60 12.82 -12.17
CA TRP A 48 9.09 14.19 -12.01
C TRP A 48 10.28 14.30 -11.05
N ASN A 49 10.12 13.78 -9.83
CA ASN A 49 11.19 13.78 -8.84
C ASN A 49 12.37 12.93 -9.31
N SER A 50 12.12 11.82 -10.01
CA SER A 50 13.21 11.00 -10.56
C SER A 50 14.13 11.79 -11.49
N ILE A 51 13.57 12.67 -12.33
CA ILE A 51 14.34 13.52 -13.26
C ILE A 51 15.10 14.63 -12.50
N LEU A 52 14.45 15.29 -11.55
CA LEU A 52 15.03 16.45 -10.86
C LEU A 52 15.95 16.09 -9.69
N LEU A 53 15.78 14.91 -9.12
CA LEU A 53 16.56 14.47 -7.96
C LEU A 53 18.04 14.31 -8.30
N VAL A 54 18.39 13.83 -9.49
CA VAL A 54 19.81 13.69 -9.92
C VAL A 54 20.54 15.05 -9.94
N PRO A 55 20.09 16.08 -10.69
CA PRO A 55 20.71 17.40 -10.63
C PRO A 55 20.56 18.05 -9.26
N GLY A 56 19.49 17.75 -8.51
CA GLY A 56 19.29 18.21 -7.14
C GLY A 56 20.37 17.69 -6.18
N ILE A 57 20.68 16.39 -6.23
CA ILE A 57 21.75 15.76 -5.44
C ILE A 57 23.10 16.39 -5.80
N TYR A 58 23.37 16.61 -7.09
CA TYR A 58 24.60 17.29 -7.50
C TYR A 58 24.72 18.69 -6.88
N ILE A 59 23.64 19.49 -6.90
CA ILE A 59 23.62 20.82 -6.27
C ILE A 59 23.80 20.70 -4.74
N LEU A 60 23.14 19.74 -4.10
CA LEU A 60 23.26 19.47 -2.66
C LEU A 60 24.71 19.19 -2.26
N LEU A 61 25.37 18.26 -2.96
CA LEU A 61 26.74 17.85 -2.69
C LEU A 61 27.74 18.96 -3.00
N LYS A 62 27.54 19.70 -4.11
CA LYS A 62 28.38 20.85 -4.47
C LYS A 62 28.37 21.94 -3.40
N ASN A 63 27.24 22.12 -2.71
CA ASN A 63 27.05 23.14 -1.69
C ASN A 63 27.15 22.61 -0.25
N PHE A 64 27.68 21.40 -0.04
CA PHE A 64 27.68 20.71 1.25
C PHE A 64 28.38 21.48 2.40
N ARG A 65 29.28 22.41 2.08
CA ARG A 65 29.92 23.28 3.09
C ARG A 65 28.92 24.21 3.79
N ASN A 66 27.83 24.56 3.11
CA ASN A 66 26.78 25.39 3.68
C ASN A 66 25.89 24.56 4.63
N THR A 67 25.66 25.10 5.83
CA THR A 67 24.92 24.41 6.90
C THR A 67 23.52 23.97 6.48
N ASN A 68 22.81 24.74 5.66
CA ASN A 68 21.46 24.40 5.23
C ASN A 68 21.45 23.15 4.32
N TYR A 69 22.39 23.06 3.38
CA TYR A 69 22.51 21.90 2.51
C TYR A 69 22.95 20.65 3.28
N ARG A 70 23.86 20.83 4.24
CA ARG A 70 24.29 19.74 5.13
C ARG A 70 23.15 19.22 6.01
N LEU A 71 22.26 20.10 6.47
CA LEU A 71 21.07 19.70 7.23
C LEU A 71 20.15 18.80 6.39
N VAL A 72 19.89 19.18 5.13
CA VAL A 72 19.08 18.36 4.20
C VAL A 72 19.74 17.00 3.95
N PHE A 73 21.07 16.96 3.79
CA PHE A 73 21.80 15.70 3.66
C PHE A 73 21.65 14.81 4.92
N TYR A 74 21.81 15.37 6.12
CA TYR A 74 21.61 14.63 7.36
C TYR A 74 20.17 14.18 7.56
N TRP A 75 19.19 14.94 7.06
CA TRP A 75 17.81 14.52 7.04
C TRP A 75 17.63 13.25 6.19
N VAL A 76 18.15 13.23 4.95
CA VAL A 76 18.10 12.01 4.11
C VAL A 76 18.71 10.81 4.82
N ALA A 77 19.90 10.98 5.41
CA ALA A 77 20.57 9.91 6.14
C ALA A 77 19.71 9.42 7.33
N ALA A 78 19.23 10.34 8.17
CA ALA A 78 18.41 10.02 9.33
C ALA A 78 17.06 9.38 8.96
N ALA A 79 16.45 9.79 7.85
CA ALA A 79 15.17 9.27 7.38
C ALA A 79 15.26 7.82 6.88
N LEU A 80 16.42 7.39 6.35
CA LEU A 80 16.64 6.03 5.86
C LEU A 80 17.01 5.04 6.96
N MET A 81 17.59 5.52 8.08
CA MET A 81 18.07 4.67 9.16
C MET A 81 16.99 3.76 9.78
N PRO A 82 15.77 4.25 10.10
CA PRO A 82 14.72 3.40 10.65
C PRO A 82 14.35 2.24 9.73
N SER A 83 14.25 2.47 8.42
CA SER A 83 13.97 1.41 7.47
C SER A 83 15.14 0.42 7.39
N ALA A 84 16.37 0.91 7.21
CA ALA A 84 17.56 0.09 6.96
C ALA A 84 17.89 -0.92 8.09
N ILE A 85 17.48 -0.65 9.32
CA ILE A 85 17.75 -1.52 10.48
C ILE A 85 16.67 -2.60 10.67
N THR A 86 15.51 -2.46 10.02
CA THR A 86 14.38 -3.36 10.20
C THR A 86 14.35 -4.52 9.21
N TRP A 87 13.65 -5.60 9.54
CA TRP A 87 13.49 -6.78 8.66
C TRP A 87 12.79 -6.44 7.34
N ASN A 88 11.85 -5.49 7.36
CA ASN A 88 11.19 -4.95 6.17
C ASN A 88 11.87 -3.64 5.79
N TRP A 89 13.13 -3.79 5.36
CA TRP A 89 14.05 -2.68 5.13
C TRP A 89 13.68 -1.85 3.91
N PHE A 90 12.88 -2.41 2.99
CA PHE A 90 12.39 -1.72 1.80
C PHE A 90 10.89 -1.44 1.92
N HIS A 91 10.55 -0.41 2.71
CA HIS A 91 9.14 -0.11 3.05
C HIS A 91 8.84 1.38 2.98
N THR A 92 7.96 1.79 2.04
CA THR A 92 7.64 3.19 1.74
C THR A 92 7.15 3.95 2.97
N LEU A 93 6.27 3.37 3.80
CA LEU A 93 5.77 4.04 5.01
C LEU A 93 6.87 4.24 6.07
N ARG A 94 7.86 3.35 6.16
CA ARG A 94 8.95 3.48 7.14
C ARG A 94 9.96 4.54 6.70
N SER A 95 10.09 4.72 5.38
CA SER A 95 10.87 5.80 4.78
C SER A 95 10.02 7.03 4.43
N ALA A 96 8.76 7.16 4.88
CA ALA A 96 7.91 8.29 4.49
C ALA A 96 8.51 9.66 4.90
N ASN A 97 9.27 9.68 5.99
CA ASN A 97 10.01 10.85 6.45
C ASN A 97 11.14 11.30 5.50
N LEU A 98 11.48 10.50 4.49
CA LEU A 98 12.41 10.85 3.41
C LEU A 98 11.77 11.81 2.40
N ILE A 99 10.44 11.74 2.22
CA ILE A 99 9.73 12.46 1.17
C ILE A 99 10.01 13.96 1.22
N PRO A 100 9.87 14.67 2.36
CA PRO A 100 10.14 16.12 2.40
C PRO A 100 11.57 16.48 2.01
N ALA A 101 12.55 15.66 2.41
CA ALA A 101 13.95 15.90 2.06
C ALA A 101 14.18 15.71 0.55
N VAL A 102 13.59 14.67 -0.05
CA VAL A 102 13.65 14.45 -1.49
C VAL A 102 12.99 15.60 -2.26
N GLU A 103 11.83 16.09 -1.83
CA GLU A 103 11.15 17.24 -2.44
C GLU A 103 12.03 18.51 -2.41
N ILE A 104 12.66 18.78 -1.26
CA ILE A 104 13.61 19.90 -1.12
C ILE A 104 14.77 19.75 -2.09
N ILE A 105 15.30 18.54 -2.27
CA ILE A 105 16.41 18.31 -3.20
C ILE A 105 15.94 18.46 -4.65
N SER A 106 14.78 17.92 -4.99
CA SER A 106 14.16 17.98 -6.34
C SER A 106 13.84 19.41 -6.77
N ILE A 107 13.57 20.35 -5.86
CA ILE A 107 13.29 21.74 -6.24
C ILE A 107 14.56 22.59 -6.46
N LEU A 108 15.74 22.15 -5.99
CA LEU A 108 16.99 22.92 -6.14
C LEU A 108 17.33 23.29 -7.60
N PRO A 109 17.21 22.39 -8.59
CA PRO A 109 17.45 22.74 -9.99
C PRO A 109 16.49 23.82 -10.49
N ILE A 110 15.21 23.76 -10.08
CA ILE A 110 14.20 24.76 -10.45
C ILE A 110 14.56 26.12 -9.86
N ILE A 111 14.95 26.18 -8.58
CA ILE A 111 15.40 27.42 -7.93
C ILE A 111 16.60 28.01 -8.68
N TYR A 112 17.54 27.16 -9.10
CA TYR A 112 18.71 27.60 -9.85
C TYR A 112 18.30 28.17 -11.22
N LEU A 113 17.38 27.50 -11.94
CA LEU A 113 16.83 27.97 -13.20
C LEU A 113 16.10 29.31 -13.08
N ILE A 114 15.31 29.50 -12.02
CA ILE A 114 14.58 30.76 -11.76
C ILE A 114 15.56 31.93 -11.53
N LYS A 115 16.69 31.68 -10.85
CA LYS A 115 17.72 32.69 -10.57
C LYS A 115 18.56 33.08 -11.79
N LEU A 116 18.54 32.30 -12.87
CA LEU A 116 19.22 32.67 -14.12
C LEU A 116 18.57 33.91 -14.74
N ASN A 117 19.34 34.71 -15.47
CA ASN A 117 18.80 35.85 -16.22
C ASN A 117 17.70 35.42 -17.21
N TYR A 118 16.78 36.34 -17.48
CA TYR A 118 15.70 36.10 -18.43
C TYR A 118 16.24 35.71 -19.80
N SER A 119 15.71 34.63 -20.36
CA SER A 119 15.97 34.22 -21.74
C SER A 119 14.80 33.40 -22.28
N LYS A 120 14.60 33.41 -23.61
CA LYS A 120 13.60 32.56 -24.28
C LYS A 120 13.83 31.08 -23.95
N LYS A 121 15.10 30.63 -23.94
CA LYS A 121 15.47 29.25 -23.58
C LYS A 121 15.02 28.88 -22.16
N ARG A 122 15.25 29.76 -21.18
CA ARG A 122 14.81 29.56 -19.79
C ARG A 122 13.29 29.38 -19.73
N LEU A 123 12.54 30.26 -20.41
CA LEU A 123 11.07 30.15 -20.46
C LEU A 123 10.61 28.84 -21.10
N THR A 124 11.23 28.43 -22.20
CA THR A 124 10.91 27.15 -22.85
C THR A 124 11.13 25.97 -21.92
N VAL A 125 12.26 25.93 -21.19
CA VAL A 125 12.54 24.88 -20.21
C VAL A 125 11.53 24.92 -19.07
N MET A 126 11.27 26.10 -18.48
CA MET A 126 10.28 26.23 -17.39
C MET A 126 8.88 25.84 -17.83
N PHE A 127 8.47 26.20 -19.05
CA PHE A 127 7.19 25.81 -19.61
C PHE A 127 7.11 24.29 -19.84
N GLY A 128 8.14 23.68 -20.43
CA GLY A 128 8.19 22.23 -20.60
C GLY A 128 8.12 21.48 -19.26
N LEU A 129 8.84 21.98 -18.26
CA LEU A 129 8.78 21.51 -16.87
C LEU A 129 7.36 21.61 -16.28
N LEU A 130 6.67 22.74 -16.48
CA LEU A 130 5.29 22.92 -16.03
C LEU A 130 4.32 21.98 -16.74
N VAL A 131 4.46 21.78 -18.06
CA VAL A 131 3.62 20.84 -18.83
C VAL A 131 3.84 19.41 -18.34
N LEU A 132 5.08 18.98 -18.13
CA LEU A 132 5.40 17.66 -17.59
C LEU A 132 4.81 17.46 -16.20
N PHE A 133 4.91 18.46 -15.32
CA PHE A 133 4.27 18.41 -14.00
C PHE A 133 2.75 18.29 -14.09
N GLY A 134 2.11 19.06 -14.97
CA GLY A 134 0.66 18.98 -15.20
C GLY A 134 0.23 17.62 -15.73
N TRP A 135 0.94 17.09 -16.72
CA TRP A 135 0.70 15.75 -17.27
C TRP A 135 0.85 14.66 -16.20
N GLN A 136 1.94 14.69 -15.42
CA GLN A 136 2.15 13.78 -14.30
C GLN A 136 1.03 13.87 -13.27
N SER A 137 0.61 15.08 -12.91
CA SER A 137 -0.44 15.29 -11.91
C SER A 137 -1.77 14.68 -12.37
N ILE A 138 -2.13 14.88 -13.65
CA ILE A 138 -3.32 14.25 -14.25
C ILE A 138 -3.19 12.73 -14.23
N PHE A 139 -2.01 12.19 -14.60
CA PHE A 139 -1.75 10.76 -14.58
C PHE A 139 -1.92 10.19 -13.17
N VAL A 140 -1.29 10.77 -12.15
CA VAL A 140 -1.38 10.34 -10.75
C VAL A 140 -2.82 10.35 -10.27
N ILE A 141 -3.55 11.45 -10.48
CA ILE A 141 -4.95 11.57 -10.04
C ILE A 141 -5.81 10.50 -10.73
N ASN A 142 -5.65 10.30 -12.03
CA ASN A 142 -6.41 9.26 -12.75
C ASN A 142 -6.03 7.86 -12.29
N ASN A 143 -4.74 7.61 -12.10
CA ASN A 143 -4.21 6.34 -11.63
C ASN A 143 -4.81 6.00 -10.25
N GLU A 144 -4.67 6.88 -9.27
CA GLU A 144 -5.19 6.68 -7.92
C GLU A 144 -6.72 6.55 -7.88
N LEU A 145 -7.45 7.35 -8.66
CA LEU A 145 -8.92 7.32 -8.62
C LEU A 145 -9.54 6.17 -9.42
N VAL A 146 -8.87 5.67 -10.45
CA VAL A 146 -9.45 4.73 -11.41
C VAL A 146 -8.62 3.45 -11.51
N TYR A 147 -7.38 3.55 -11.98
CA TYR A 147 -6.60 2.39 -12.37
C TYR A 147 -6.08 1.58 -11.18
N ALA A 148 -5.47 2.25 -10.19
CA ALA A 148 -5.01 1.65 -8.94
C ALA A 148 -6.16 1.00 -8.16
N ASN A 149 -7.31 1.66 -8.09
CA ASN A 149 -8.50 1.08 -7.46
C ASN A 149 -8.97 -0.20 -8.17
N TYR A 150 -8.83 -0.28 -9.50
CA TYR A 150 -9.23 -1.46 -10.26
C TYR A 150 -8.18 -2.58 -10.18
N GLU A 151 -6.89 -2.28 -10.31
CA GLU A 151 -5.83 -3.30 -10.29
C GLU A 151 -5.56 -3.83 -8.86
N ASN A 152 -5.66 -2.98 -7.84
CA ASN A 152 -5.44 -3.37 -6.44
C ASN A 152 -6.73 -3.79 -5.71
N GLN A 153 -7.88 -3.89 -6.40
CA GLN A 153 -9.13 -4.33 -5.74
C GLN A 153 -8.94 -5.72 -5.14
N GLY A 154 -9.18 -5.86 -3.85
CA GLY A 154 -9.00 -7.12 -3.13
C GLY A 154 -7.61 -7.35 -2.51
N GLU A 155 -6.57 -6.61 -2.93
CA GLU A 155 -5.25 -6.64 -2.27
C GLU A 155 -5.32 -5.93 -0.90
N TYR A 156 -6.09 -4.86 -0.79
CA TYR A 156 -6.40 -4.21 0.47
C TYR A 156 -7.60 -4.86 1.16
N GLN A 157 -7.56 -6.20 1.32
CA GLN A 157 -8.68 -7.03 1.81
C GLN A 157 -9.89 -6.92 0.84
N PRO A 158 -11.00 -7.68 1.02
CA PRO A 158 -12.15 -7.57 0.14
C PRO A 158 -12.67 -6.12 0.05
N GLY A 159 -12.40 -5.29 1.05
CA GLY A 159 -12.86 -3.90 1.09
C GLY A 159 -14.33 -3.82 1.51
N GLY A 160 -14.84 -2.59 1.57
CA GLY A 160 -16.23 -2.33 1.93
C GLY A 160 -16.57 -2.63 3.39
N PHE A 161 -15.60 -2.64 4.31
CA PHE A 161 -15.87 -2.97 5.72
C PHE A 161 -16.92 -2.05 6.36
N LYS A 162 -16.91 -0.77 5.99
CA LYS A 162 -17.90 0.19 6.49
C LYS A 162 -19.32 -0.17 6.05
N GLU A 163 -19.48 -0.57 4.79
CA GLU A 163 -20.76 -0.88 4.16
C GLU A 163 -21.24 -2.30 4.48
N GLY A 164 -20.33 -3.28 4.51
CA GLY A 164 -20.65 -4.70 4.64
C GLY A 164 -20.87 -5.16 6.08
N THR A 165 -20.23 -4.53 7.06
CA THR A 165 -20.32 -4.96 8.46
C THR A 165 -21.74 -4.84 9.05
N PRO A 166 -22.51 -3.77 8.77
CA PRO A 166 -23.93 -3.71 9.11
C PRO A 166 -24.77 -4.82 8.45
N ILE A 167 -24.44 -5.20 7.21
CA ILE A 167 -25.14 -6.28 6.49
C ILE A 167 -24.87 -7.62 7.20
N ILE A 168 -23.61 -7.91 7.50
CA ILE A 168 -23.22 -9.10 8.28
C ILE A 168 -23.92 -9.12 9.63
N SER A 169 -23.96 -8.00 10.34
CA SER A 169 -24.66 -7.88 11.62
C SER A 169 -26.14 -8.25 11.52
N SER A 170 -26.82 -7.91 10.42
CA SER A 170 -28.23 -8.26 10.20
C SER A 170 -28.46 -9.75 9.88
N LEU A 171 -27.42 -10.46 9.45
CA LEU A 171 -27.47 -11.85 9.01
C LEU A 171 -26.85 -12.83 10.00
N ILE A 172 -26.07 -12.35 10.97
CA ILE A 172 -25.20 -13.17 11.82
C ILE A 172 -25.91 -14.30 12.57
N ASP A 173 -27.17 -14.09 12.98
CA ASP A 173 -27.91 -15.08 13.74
C ASP A 173 -28.42 -16.24 12.87
N LYS A 174 -28.55 -16.02 11.56
CA LYS A 174 -29.02 -17.02 10.60
C LYS A 174 -27.94 -18.01 10.21
N TYR A 175 -26.67 -17.62 10.32
CA TYR A 175 -25.54 -18.40 9.86
C TYR A 175 -24.66 -18.87 11.02
N GLN A 176 -24.06 -20.06 10.87
CA GLN A 176 -23.15 -20.64 11.86
C GLN A 176 -21.72 -20.11 11.72
N LYS A 177 -21.31 -19.75 10.50
CA LYS A 177 -19.94 -19.35 10.20
C LYS A 177 -19.90 -18.13 9.27
N ILE A 178 -18.91 -17.27 9.49
CA ILE A 178 -18.60 -16.11 8.66
C ILE A 178 -17.12 -16.17 8.32
N ILE A 179 -16.80 -16.36 7.05
CA ILE A 179 -15.43 -16.38 6.55
C ILE A 179 -15.17 -15.07 5.82
N VAL A 180 -14.12 -14.35 6.21
CA VAL A 180 -13.71 -13.09 5.58
C VAL A 180 -12.36 -13.33 4.89
N ASP A 181 -12.34 -13.17 3.56
CA ASP A 181 -11.14 -13.33 2.74
C ASP A 181 -10.09 -12.31 3.18
N THR A 182 -9.03 -12.75 3.85
CA THR A 182 -7.97 -11.85 4.31
C THR A 182 -6.62 -12.49 4.04
N PRO A 183 -6.15 -12.46 2.78
CA PRO A 183 -4.81 -12.97 2.45
C PRO A 183 -3.71 -12.22 3.19
N HIS A 184 -4.01 -11.00 3.67
CA HIS A 184 -3.12 -10.14 4.43
C HIS A 184 -3.66 -9.97 5.85
N ALA A 185 -2.88 -10.38 6.85
CA ALA A 185 -3.22 -10.48 8.28
C ALA A 185 -3.90 -9.28 8.96
N GLN A 186 -3.88 -8.09 8.36
CA GLN A 186 -4.26 -6.85 9.04
C GLN A 186 -5.75 -6.52 8.95
N GLY A 187 -6.54 -7.21 8.14
CA GLY A 187 -7.90 -6.73 7.81
C GLY A 187 -8.98 -6.89 8.84
N TYR A 188 -8.82 -7.88 9.70
CA TYR A 188 -9.78 -8.13 10.76
C TYR A 188 -9.96 -6.89 11.67
N ILE A 189 -8.96 -6.01 11.81
CA ILE A 189 -9.10 -4.79 12.63
C ILE A 189 -10.19 -3.85 12.12
N PHE A 190 -10.35 -3.71 10.79
CA PHE A 190 -11.38 -2.87 10.21
C PHE A 190 -12.76 -3.49 10.44
N PHE A 191 -12.87 -4.81 10.26
CA PHE A 191 -14.07 -5.55 10.61
C PHE A 191 -14.47 -5.30 12.07
N LEU A 192 -13.54 -5.49 13.02
CA LEU A 192 -13.78 -5.26 14.44
C LEU A 192 -14.22 -3.83 14.75
N PHE A 193 -13.55 -2.85 14.12
CA PHE A 193 -13.83 -1.44 14.28
C PHE A 193 -15.25 -1.09 13.80
N TYR A 194 -15.62 -1.48 12.58
CA TYR A 194 -16.95 -1.19 12.03
C TYR A 194 -18.07 -2.03 12.65
N GLN A 195 -17.75 -3.19 13.22
CA GLN A 195 -18.67 -4.01 14.01
C GLN A 195 -18.90 -3.41 15.40
N MET A 196 -18.09 -2.42 15.79
CA MET A 196 -18.04 -1.86 17.14
C MET A 196 -17.86 -2.95 18.20
N MET A 197 -16.97 -3.91 17.92
CA MET A 197 -16.75 -5.04 18.82
C MET A 197 -16.10 -4.58 20.12
N ASP A 198 -16.59 -5.11 21.25
CA ASP A 198 -16.01 -4.84 22.56
C ASP A 198 -14.52 -5.23 22.59
N PRO A 199 -13.61 -4.29 22.92
CA PRO A 199 -12.18 -4.58 23.03
C PRO A 199 -11.84 -5.73 23.99
N GLU A 200 -12.62 -5.96 25.05
CA GLU A 200 -12.37 -7.02 26.02
C GLU A 200 -12.42 -8.42 25.38
N ILE A 201 -13.36 -8.62 24.44
CA ILE A 201 -13.50 -9.87 23.70
C ILE A 201 -12.20 -10.17 22.96
N ILE A 202 -11.67 -9.20 22.22
CA ILE A 202 -10.46 -9.36 21.41
C ILE A 202 -9.21 -9.49 22.27
N GLN A 203 -9.13 -8.74 23.36
CA GLN A 203 -8.03 -8.87 24.31
C GLN A 203 -8.01 -10.27 24.96
N SER A 204 -9.16 -10.86 25.25
CA SER A 204 -9.25 -12.22 25.80
C SER A 204 -8.71 -13.27 24.82
N ILE A 205 -9.00 -13.12 23.53
CA ILE A 205 -8.51 -14.01 22.46
C ILE A 205 -7.01 -13.82 22.23
N ALA A 206 -6.52 -12.57 22.28
CA ALA A 206 -5.12 -12.24 22.07
C ALA A 206 -4.19 -12.87 23.11
N LYS A 207 -4.64 -13.04 24.36
CA LYS A 207 -3.88 -13.72 25.42
C LYS A 207 -3.51 -15.17 25.08
N ASN A 208 -4.33 -15.81 24.25
CA ASN A 208 -4.17 -17.21 23.85
C ASN A 208 -3.60 -17.36 22.43
N ARG A 209 -3.21 -16.26 21.77
CA ARG A 209 -2.53 -16.34 20.48
C ARG A 209 -1.16 -16.98 20.67
N THR A 210 -0.94 -18.11 20.00
CA THR A 210 0.40 -18.64 19.77
C THR A 210 1.17 -17.62 18.93
N TYR A 211 2.20 -17.00 19.54
CA TYR A 211 3.17 -16.21 18.80
C TYR A 211 3.93 -17.16 17.87
N GLY A 212 3.66 -17.07 16.58
CA GLY A 212 4.30 -17.91 15.57
C GLY A 212 3.39 -18.12 14.38
N MET A 213 3.28 -17.12 13.51
CA MET A 213 2.91 -17.36 12.13
C MET A 213 3.91 -16.63 11.25
N ASP A 214 4.73 -17.43 10.58
CA ASP A 214 5.68 -17.02 9.56
C ASP A 214 5.02 -16.01 8.61
N ASN A 215 5.72 -14.91 8.35
CA ASN A 215 5.54 -14.09 7.16
C ASN A 215 4.13 -13.50 6.92
N GLY A 216 3.38 -13.19 7.97
CA GLY A 216 2.12 -12.42 7.84
C GLY A 216 0.91 -13.23 7.39
N ASN A 217 0.99 -14.57 7.39
CA ASN A 217 -0.14 -15.44 7.13
C ASN A 217 -0.78 -15.86 8.46
N SER A 218 -1.54 -14.94 9.07
CA SER A 218 -2.21 -15.24 10.34
C SER A 218 -3.70 -15.49 10.11
N GLU A 219 -4.08 -16.76 10.00
CA GLU A 219 -5.49 -17.11 10.14
C GLU A 219 -5.97 -16.68 11.54
N ILE A 220 -7.04 -15.88 11.60
CA ILE A 220 -7.60 -15.41 12.87
C ILE A 220 -9.00 -15.99 12.99
N LYS A 221 -9.25 -16.72 14.09
CA LYS A 221 -10.54 -17.34 14.35
C LYS A 221 -11.05 -16.90 15.72
N PHE A 222 -12.29 -16.45 15.77
CA PHE A 222 -12.99 -16.16 17.03
C PHE A 222 -14.50 -16.16 16.85
N GLY A 223 -15.21 -16.78 17.81
CA GLY A 223 -16.66 -16.92 17.72
C GLY A 223 -17.07 -17.57 16.39
N LYS A 224 -17.97 -16.90 15.64
CA LYS A 224 -18.41 -17.33 14.30
C LYS A 224 -17.47 -16.90 13.17
N TYR A 225 -16.45 -16.09 13.45
CA TYR A 225 -15.63 -15.43 12.44
C TYR A 225 -14.32 -16.17 12.17
N GLU A 226 -14.00 -16.32 10.90
CA GLU A 226 -12.77 -16.93 10.39
C GLU A 226 -12.16 -16.02 9.31
N PHE A 227 -10.99 -15.46 9.61
CA PHE A 227 -10.23 -14.59 8.74
C PHE A 227 -9.12 -15.42 8.10
N ARG A 228 -9.30 -15.80 6.84
CA ARG A 228 -8.35 -16.60 6.06
C ARG A 228 -8.55 -16.35 4.57
N LYS A 229 -7.66 -16.86 3.72
CA LYS A 229 -7.91 -16.89 2.27
C LYS A 229 -9.14 -17.77 1.97
N ILE A 230 -10.04 -17.28 1.13
CA ILE A 230 -11.17 -18.07 0.62
C ILE A 230 -10.74 -18.85 -0.63
N ASP A 231 -11.04 -20.15 -0.66
CA ASP A 231 -10.81 -21.07 -1.77
C ASP A 231 -12.16 -21.39 -2.42
N TRP A 232 -12.58 -20.59 -3.40
CA TRP A 232 -13.92 -20.65 -3.98
C TRP A 232 -14.36 -22.07 -4.42
N PRO A 233 -13.55 -22.85 -5.17
CA PRO A 233 -13.88 -24.23 -5.51
C PRO A 233 -14.27 -25.12 -4.33
N LYS A 234 -13.69 -24.91 -3.14
CA LYS A 234 -13.96 -25.70 -1.93
C LYS A 234 -15.02 -25.06 -1.04
N ASP A 235 -14.91 -23.75 -0.81
CA ASP A 235 -15.73 -23.02 0.15
C ASP A 235 -17.17 -22.79 -0.35
N ARG A 236 -17.42 -22.84 -1.66
CA ARG A 236 -18.78 -22.71 -2.24
C ARG A 236 -19.74 -23.84 -1.81
N ASP A 237 -19.18 -24.99 -1.43
CA ASP A 237 -19.94 -26.18 -1.04
C ASP A 237 -20.25 -26.19 0.47
N LEU A 238 -19.77 -25.19 1.23
CA LEU A 238 -20.16 -25.01 2.62
C LEU A 238 -21.66 -24.69 2.71
N SER A 239 -22.28 -25.10 3.81
CA SER A 239 -23.66 -24.73 4.16
C SER A 239 -23.66 -23.87 5.41
N ASN A 240 -24.78 -23.16 5.62
CA ASN A 240 -24.99 -22.28 6.77
C ASN A 240 -23.81 -21.32 7.04
N THR A 241 -23.22 -20.78 5.97
CA THR A 241 -21.98 -20.00 6.01
C THR A 241 -22.11 -18.69 5.21
N ILE A 242 -21.53 -17.60 5.70
CA ILE A 242 -21.34 -16.37 4.93
C ILE A 242 -19.88 -16.29 4.48
N LEU A 243 -19.67 -15.96 3.21
CA LEU A 243 -18.36 -15.67 2.64
C LEU A 243 -18.27 -14.19 2.25
N TRP A 244 -17.33 -13.45 2.83
CA TRP A 244 -17.03 -12.07 2.42
C TRP A 244 -15.72 -12.07 1.64
N MET A 245 -15.81 -11.82 0.33
CA MET A 245 -14.69 -11.95 -0.60
C MET A 245 -14.61 -10.80 -1.61
N PRO A 246 -13.49 -10.63 -2.34
CA PRO A 246 -13.39 -9.67 -3.43
C PRO A 246 -14.47 -9.93 -4.50
N ALA A 247 -14.95 -8.86 -5.14
CA ALA A 247 -15.96 -8.96 -6.20
C ALA A 247 -15.40 -9.44 -7.56
N THR A 248 -14.48 -10.41 -7.54
CA THR A 248 -13.81 -10.96 -8.73
C THR A 248 -14.44 -12.25 -9.25
N THR A 249 -15.22 -12.93 -8.40
CA THR A 249 -15.93 -14.16 -8.81
C THR A 249 -17.17 -13.79 -9.64
N PRO A 250 -17.34 -14.34 -10.86
CA PRO A 250 -18.49 -14.05 -11.70
C PRO A 250 -19.82 -14.43 -11.04
N GLN A 251 -20.86 -13.61 -11.26
CA GLN A 251 -22.20 -13.87 -10.71
C GLN A 251 -22.73 -15.25 -11.11
N GLU A 252 -22.50 -15.67 -12.36
CA GLU A 252 -22.89 -17.00 -12.86
C GLU A 252 -22.32 -18.14 -12.01
N ALA A 253 -21.09 -17.99 -11.51
CA ALA A 253 -20.46 -19.01 -10.66
C ALA A 253 -21.16 -19.14 -9.30
N ILE A 254 -21.75 -18.05 -8.80
CA ILE A 254 -22.51 -18.00 -7.56
C ILE A 254 -23.91 -18.57 -7.80
N ASP A 255 -24.58 -18.14 -8.87
CA ASP A 255 -25.94 -18.56 -9.24
C ASP A 255 -26.03 -20.07 -9.53
N ASN A 256 -24.93 -20.67 -10.00
CA ASN A 256 -24.81 -22.12 -10.21
C ASN A 256 -24.89 -22.94 -8.91
N ARG A 257 -24.76 -22.33 -7.73
CA ARG A 257 -24.91 -23.01 -6.44
C ARG A 257 -26.30 -22.72 -5.86
N PRO A 258 -27.20 -23.72 -5.78
CA PRO A 258 -28.55 -23.52 -5.25
C PRO A 258 -28.53 -22.90 -3.84
N GLY A 259 -29.36 -21.88 -3.63
CA GLY A 259 -29.46 -21.18 -2.35
C GLY A 259 -28.33 -20.18 -2.06
N ALA A 260 -27.32 -20.04 -2.93
CA ALA A 260 -26.37 -18.93 -2.80
C ALA A 260 -27.02 -17.59 -3.19
N LYS A 261 -26.67 -16.53 -2.45
CA LYS A 261 -27.03 -15.16 -2.81
C LYS A 261 -25.84 -14.25 -2.61
N ALA A 262 -25.55 -13.40 -3.62
CA ALA A 262 -24.49 -12.40 -3.54
C ALA A 262 -25.06 -11.00 -3.26
N ILE A 263 -24.39 -10.28 -2.38
CA ILE A 263 -24.63 -8.86 -2.09
C ILE A 263 -23.36 -8.10 -2.41
N PHE A 264 -23.38 -7.27 -3.45
CA PHE A 264 -22.21 -6.49 -3.86
C PHE A 264 -22.06 -5.21 -3.03
N LEU A 265 -20.83 -4.95 -2.59
CA LEU A 265 -20.45 -3.75 -1.85
C LEU A 265 -19.76 -2.77 -2.80
N LYS A 266 -20.41 -1.63 -3.04
CA LYS A 266 -19.87 -0.57 -3.89
C LYS A 266 -18.73 0.16 -3.17
N GLY A 267 -17.66 0.45 -3.90
CA GLY A 267 -16.58 1.30 -3.40
C GLY A 267 -17.02 2.77 -3.24
N PRO A 268 -16.30 3.57 -2.44
CA PRO A 268 -16.64 4.97 -2.16
C PRO A 268 -16.64 5.86 -3.41
N THR A 269 -15.93 5.49 -4.47
CA THR A 269 -15.84 6.22 -5.74
C THR A 269 -16.75 5.69 -6.85
N ILE A 270 -17.75 4.86 -6.50
CA ILE A 270 -18.94 4.45 -7.30
C ILE A 270 -18.67 3.61 -8.57
N LYS A 271 -17.44 3.54 -9.10
CA LYS A 271 -17.21 2.89 -10.40
C LYS A 271 -17.13 1.35 -10.39
N TYR A 272 -16.82 0.72 -9.25
CA TYR A 272 -16.60 -0.73 -9.18
C TYR A 272 -17.12 -1.34 -7.86
N ASN A 273 -17.51 -2.61 -7.92
CA ASN A 273 -17.79 -3.41 -6.72
C ASN A 273 -16.44 -3.76 -6.09
N SER A 274 -16.27 -3.38 -4.83
CA SER A 274 -15.03 -3.66 -4.09
C SER A 274 -15.02 -5.09 -3.54
N ALA A 275 -16.13 -5.44 -2.88
CA ALA A 275 -16.36 -6.72 -2.23
C ALA A 275 -17.72 -7.28 -2.61
N MET A 276 -17.93 -8.53 -2.26
CA MET A 276 -19.25 -9.13 -2.17
C MET A 276 -19.37 -10.00 -0.93
N ILE A 277 -20.59 -10.08 -0.42
CA ILE A 277 -21.01 -10.99 0.64
C ILE A 277 -21.87 -12.08 0.00
N VAL A 278 -21.41 -13.33 0.06
CA VAL A 278 -22.13 -14.50 -0.44
C VAL A 278 -22.70 -15.26 0.74
N THR A 279 -24.03 -15.38 0.80
CA THR A 279 -24.70 -16.23 1.79
C THR A 279 -24.86 -17.63 1.22
N LEU A 280 -24.47 -18.63 1.99
CA LEU A 280 -24.57 -20.03 1.65
C LEU A 280 -25.54 -20.70 2.62
N ASP A 281 -26.81 -20.81 2.22
CA ASP A 281 -27.82 -21.58 2.97
C ASP A 281 -27.44 -23.07 3.02
#